data_AF-A0A524F7F5-F1
#
_entry.id   AF-A0A524F7F5-F1
#
_cell.length_a   1.000
_cell.length_b   1.000
_cell.length_c   1.000
_cell.angle_alpha   90.00
_cell.angle_beta   90.00
_cell.angle_gamma   90.00
#
_symmetry.space_group_name_H-M   'P 1'
#
loop_
_entity.id
_entity.type
_entity.pdbx_description
1 polymer ?
#
loop_
_entity_poly.entity_id
_entity_poly.type
_entity_poly.pdbx_seq_one_letter_code
_entity_poly.pdbx_strand_id
1 'polypeptide(L)' 'MAEDDFMVRRGQLSESLADQHLTVMEYDKSKKFYEEAYKYFKKGGHLQHADRVKKKYAECVKKINGTQ' A
#
# COMPACT_ATOMS: atom_id res chain seq x y z
N MET A 1 15.33 0.99 18.15
CA MET A 1 14.35 2.06 17.84
C MET A 1 14.49 2.65 16.42
N ALA A 2 15.65 2.62 15.75
CA ALA A 2 15.81 3.24 14.42
C ALA A 2 15.27 2.43 13.22
N GLU A 3 15.27 1.09 13.29
CA GLU A 3 14.81 0.25 12.17
C GLU A 3 13.29 0.27 11.97
N ASP A 4 12.55 0.42 13.06
CA ASP A 4 11.07 0.49 13.05
C ASP A 4 10.59 1.73 12.29
N ASP A 5 11.19 2.90 12.58
CA ASP A 5 10.89 4.18 11.93
C ASP A 5 11.20 4.13 10.42
N PHE A 6 12.30 3.47 10.03
CA PHE A 6 12.66 3.31 8.63
C PHE A 6 11.66 2.44 7.87
N MET A 7 11.22 1.33 8.46
CA MET A 7 10.21 0.45 7.86
C MET A 7 8.86 1.15 7.74
N VAL A 8 8.44 1.92 8.75
CA VAL A 8 7.20 2.72 8.70
C VAL A 8 7.24 3.76 7.59
N ARG A 9 8.32 4.56 7.51
CA ARG A 9 8.45 5.59 6.47
C ARG A 9 8.42 4.98 5.08
N ARG A 10 9.09 3.84 4.90
CA ARG A 10 9.09 3.12 3.62
C ARG A 10 7.71 2.56 3.28
N GLY A 11 6.99 2.04 4.27
CA GLY A 11 5.59 1.63 4.11
C GLY A 11 4.66 2.78 3.70
N GLN A 12 4.80 3.95 4.34
CA GLN A 12 4.03 5.16 4.03
C GLN A 12 4.33 5.67 2.61
N LEU A 13 5.62 5.71 2.23
CA LEU A 13 6.03 6.10 0.88
C LEU A 13 5.41 5.17 -0.18
N SER A 14 5.49 3.86 0.03
CA SER A 14 4.88 2.87 -0.87
C SER A 14 3.35 3.04 -0.93
N GLU A 15 2.67 3.35 0.18
CA GLU A 15 1.23 3.65 0.18
C GLU A 15 0.92 4.87 -0.69
N SER A 16 1.68 5.97 -0.56
CA SER A 16 1.48 7.18 -1.37
C SER A 16 1.74 6.95 -2.86
N LEU A 17 2.79 6.20 -3.21
CA LEU A 17 3.05 5.82 -4.61
C LEU A 17 1.90 4.96 -5.16
N ALA A 18 1.37 4.04 -4.37
CA ALA A 18 0.24 3.22 -4.78
C ALA A 18 -1.02 4.05 -5.06
N ASP A 19 -1.31 5.04 -4.21
CA ASP A 19 -2.40 6.00 -4.40
C ASP A 19 -2.18 6.87 -5.66
N GLN A 20 -0.96 7.33 -5.94
CA GLN A 20 -0.64 8.06 -7.17
C GLN A 20 -0.80 7.19 -8.43
N HIS A 21 -0.31 5.95 -8.41
CA HIS A 21 -0.51 5.04 -9.54
C HIS A 21 -1.99 4.69 -9.75
N LEU A 22 -2.78 4.69 -8.67
CA LEU A 22 -4.23 4.50 -8.76
C LEU A 22 -4.91 5.67 -9.48
N THR A 23 -4.51 6.91 -9.23
CA THR A 23 -5.09 8.09 -9.90
C THR A 23 -4.76 8.16 -11.39
N VAL A 24 -3.57 7.67 -11.80
CA VAL A 24 -3.19 7.56 -13.22
C VAL A 24 -3.66 6.26 -13.88
N MET A 25 -4.51 5.47 -13.20
CA MET A 25 -5.04 4.18 -13.69
C MET A 25 -3.95 3.12 -13.99
N GLU A 26 -2.74 3.29 -13.44
CA GLU A 26 -1.66 2.30 -13.51
C GLU A 26 -1.84 1.24 -12.43
N TYR A 27 -2.92 0.48 -12.56
CA TYR A 27 -3.40 -0.47 -11.58
C TYR A 27 -2.39 -1.57 -11.20
N ASP A 28 -1.61 -2.05 -12.17
CA ASP A 28 -0.60 -3.09 -11.95
C ASP A 28 0.53 -2.59 -11.03
N LYS A 29 0.97 -1.34 -11.24
CA LYS A 29 1.96 -0.68 -10.39
C LYS A 29 1.38 -0.35 -9.02
N SER A 30 0.15 0.18 -8.97
CA SER A 30 -0.55 0.46 -7.72
C SER A 30 -0.63 -0.77 -6.82
N LYS A 31 -0.98 -1.94 -7.39
CA LYS A 31 -1.01 -3.22 -6.66
C LYS A 31 0.35 -3.56 -6.04
N LYS A 32 1.43 -3.50 -6.82
CA LYS A 32 2.79 -3.80 -6.34
C LYS A 32 3.19 -2.91 -5.17
N PHE A 33 2.91 -1.61 -5.27
CA PHE A 33 3.23 -0.67 -4.19
C PHE A 33 2.38 -0.88 -2.93
N TYR A 34 1.09 -1.22 -3.06
CA TYR A 34 0.28 -1.59 -1.90
C TYR A 34 0.78 -2.88 -1.23
N GLU A 35 1.20 -3.88 -1.99
CA GLU A 35 1.82 -5.10 -1.43
C GLU A 35 3.15 -4.81 -0.71
N GLU A 36 3.97 -3.93 -1.27
CA GLU A 36 5.20 -3.47 -0.62
C GLU A 36 4.91 -2.72 0.68
N ALA A 37 3.96 -1.78 0.66
CA ALA A 37 3.54 -1.04 1.85
C ALA A 37 3.09 -1.99 2.96
N TYR A 38 2.27 -3.00 2.61
CA TYR A 38 1.83 -4.03 3.54
C TYR A 38 3.00 -4.81 4.14
N LYS A 39 3.99 -5.21 3.33
CA LYS A 39 5.18 -5.93 3.81
C LYS A 39 5.99 -5.08 4.78
N TYR A 40 6.19 -3.78 4.53
CA TYR A 40 6.96 -2.92 5.43
C TYR A 40 6.23 -2.65 6.74
N PHE A 41 4.93 -2.35 6.70
CA PHE A 41 4.14 -2.17 7.92
C PHE A 41 4.08 -3.44 8.77
N LYS A 42 4.00 -4.61 8.13
CA LYS A 42 4.06 -5.90 8.84
C LYS A 42 5.43 -6.15 9.46
N LYS A 43 6.52 -5.81 8.76
CA LYS A 43 7.90 -5.98 9.27
C LYS A 43 8.22 -5.04 10.44
N GLY A 44 7.72 -3.81 10.41
CA GLY A 44 7.82 -2.87 11.53
C GLY A 44 6.80 -3.11 12.66
N GLY A 45 6.03 -4.22 12.65
CA GLY A 45 5.04 -4.50 13.69
C GLY A 45 3.81 -3.57 13.69
N HIS A 46 3.65 -2.69 12.72
CA HIS A 46 2.53 -1.76 12.57
C HIS A 46 1.32 -2.43 11.89
N LEU A 47 0.72 -3.41 12.57
CA LEU A 47 -0.41 -4.18 12.05
C LEU A 47 -1.64 -3.32 11.70
N GLN A 48 -1.88 -2.23 12.42
CA GLN A 48 -2.97 -1.30 12.12
C GLN A 48 -2.79 -0.62 10.75
N HIS A 49 -1.56 -0.21 10.42
CA HIS A 49 -1.27 0.37 9.11
C HIS A 49 -1.31 -0.68 8.00
N ALA A 50 -0.82 -1.89 8.29
CA ALA A 50 -0.94 -3.02 7.36
C ALA A 50 -2.41 -3.34 7.01
N ASP A 51 -3.30 -3.35 8.00
CA ASP A 51 -4.73 -3.60 7.77
C ASP A 51 -5.39 -2.48 6.96
N ARG A 52 -5.04 -1.21 7.23
CA ARG A 52 -5.48 -0.05 6.45
C ARG A 52 -5.07 -0.17 4.98
N VAL A 53 -3.80 -0.46 4.72
CA VAL A 53 -3.27 -0.66 3.36
C VAL A 53 -4.00 -1.79 2.64
N LYS A 54 -4.27 -2.89 3.34
CA LYS A 54 -5.01 -4.04 2.76
C LYS A 54 -6.44 -3.66 2.36
N LYS A 55 -7.13 -2.82 3.14
CA LYS A 55 -8.46 -2.30 2.79
C LYS A 55 -8.41 -1.42 1.54
N LYS A 56 -7.48 -0.46 1.49
CA LYS A 56 -7.26 0.38 0.30
C LYS A 56 -6.93 -0.45 -0.95
N TYR A 57 -6.09 -1.47 -0.81
CA TYR A 57 -5.80 -2.41 -1.88
C TYR A 57 -7.08 -3.11 -2.37
N ALA A 58 -7.91 -3.62 -1.48
CA ALA A 58 -9.16 -4.28 -1.85
C ALA A 58 -10.13 -3.33 -2.59
N GLU A 59 -10.20 -2.06 -2.16
CA GLU A 59 -10.98 -1.03 -2.87
C GLU A 59 -10.41 -0.72 -4.26
N CYS A 60 -9.08 -0.64 -4.37
CA CYS A 60 -8.38 -0.49 -5.64
C CYS A 60 -8.74 -1.64 -6.60
N VAL A 61 -8.69 -2.89 -6.14
CA VAL A 61 -9.07 -4.07 -6.94
C VAL A 61 -10.54 -4.03 -7.37
N LYS A 62 -11.44 -3.59 -6.49
CA LYS A 62 -12.86 -3.42 -6.85
C LYS A 62 -13.06 -2.37 -7.93
N LYS A 63 -12.37 -1.24 -7.86
CA LYS A 63 -12.43 -0.20 -8.90
C LYS A 63 -11.91 -0.74 -10.24
N ILE A 64 -10.82 -1.51 -10.23
CA ILE A 64 -10.28 -2.14 -11.45
C ILE A 64 -11.32 -3.08 -12.09
N ASN A 65 -11.93 -3.96 -11.29
CA ASN A 65 -12.87 -4.96 -11.79
C ASN A 65 -14.26 -4.40 -12.10
N GLY A 66 -14.64 -3.26 -11.51
CA GLY A 66 -15.92 -2.59 -11.76
C GLY A 66 -15.89 -1.60 -12.92
N THR A 67 -14.71 -1.37 -13.53
CA THR A 67 -14.55 -0.52 -14.73
C THR A 67 -14.42 -1.37 -16.01
N GLN A 68 -14.77 -2.66 -15.96
CA GLN A 68 -14.91 -3.55 -17.12
C GLN A 68 -16.34 -3.55 -17.65
#